data_AF-A0A6L4YV42-F1
#
_entry.id   AF-A0A6L4YV42-F1
#
_cell.length_a   1.000
_cell.length_b   1.000
_cell.length_c   1.000
_cell.angle_alpha   90.00
_cell.angle_beta   90.00
_cell.angle_gamma   90.00
#
_symmetry.space_group_name_H-M   'P 1'
#
loop_
_entity.id
_entity.type
_entity.pdbx_description
1 polymer ?
#
loop_
_entity_poly.entity_id
_entity_poly.type
_entity_poly.pdbx_seq_one_letter_code
_entity_poly.pdbx_strand_id
1 'polypeptide(L)'
;MYTQYASWTHSSHREVATCNDCHVPHDNLVRKYLFKAMDGMRHATIFTARGEPQVIRIKQAGANVVQENCIRCHRDLVEMVGAIEVTADGHEQGDGARCWDCHRETPHGTVNSLSAAPYTVIPRMESVVPDWMEKVLKNNQTEAK
;
A
#
# COMPACT_ATOMS: atom_id res chain seq x y z
N MET A 1 0.43 5.14 -6.73
CA MET A 1 -0.06 3.83 -6.21
C MET A 1 -1.44 3.47 -6.78
N TYR A 2 -1.67 3.74 -8.08
CA TYR A 2 -2.99 3.64 -8.69
C TYR A 2 -3.54 2.21 -8.79
N THR A 3 -2.70 1.26 -9.20
CA THR A 3 -3.08 -0.16 -9.33
C THR A 3 -3.38 -0.80 -7.97
N GLN A 4 -2.69 -0.38 -6.92
CA GLN A 4 -2.94 -0.86 -5.56
C GLN A 4 -4.24 -0.31 -4.99
N TYR A 5 -4.54 0.96 -5.22
CA TYR A 5 -5.83 1.52 -4.85
C TYR A 5 -6.97 0.81 -5.59
N ALA A 6 -6.84 0.64 -6.90
CA ALA A 6 -7.82 -0.03 -7.77
C ALA A 6 -8.16 -1.47 -7.33
N SER A 7 -7.15 -2.24 -6.95
CA SER A 7 -7.35 -3.62 -6.47
C SER A 7 -7.95 -3.65 -5.06
N TRP A 8 -7.51 -2.74 -4.17
CA TRP A 8 -8.11 -2.61 -2.85
C TRP A 8 -9.59 -2.25 -2.92
N THR A 9 -10.00 -1.31 -3.77
CA THR A 9 -11.42 -0.92 -3.93
C THR A 9 -12.30 -2.05 -4.48
N HIS A 10 -11.72 -3.11 -5.05
CA HIS A 10 -12.44 -4.30 -5.52
C HIS A 10 -12.19 -5.53 -4.63
N SER A 11 -11.64 -5.33 -3.43
CA SER A 11 -11.34 -6.42 -2.49
C SER A 11 -12.39 -6.54 -1.37
N SER A 12 -12.33 -7.66 -0.66
CA SER A 12 -13.11 -7.90 0.57
C SER A 12 -12.80 -6.92 1.70
N HIS A 13 -11.65 -6.23 1.64
CA HIS A 13 -11.18 -5.34 2.70
C HIS A 13 -11.61 -3.88 2.52
N ARG A 14 -12.21 -3.51 1.38
CA ARG A 14 -12.50 -2.11 1.05
C ARG A 14 -13.44 -1.41 2.05
N GLU A 15 -14.44 -2.13 2.58
CA GLU A 15 -15.49 -1.58 3.44
C GLU A 15 -15.08 -1.58 4.91
N VAL A 16 -14.07 -2.35 5.29
CA VAL A 16 -13.71 -2.64 6.69
C VAL A 16 -12.30 -2.20 7.06
N ALA A 17 -11.44 -1.93 6.08
CA ALA A 17 -10.04 -1.59 6.31
C ALA A 17 -9.55 -0.55 5.30
N THR A 18 -8.85 0.46 5.79
CA THR A 18 -8.09 1.42 4.99
C THR A 18 -6.68 0.89 4.70
N CYS A 19 -5.95 1.57 3.81
CA CYS A 19 -4.55 1.21 3.51
C CYS A 19 -3.68 1.12 4.77
N ASN A 20 -3.89 2.03 5.73
CA ASN A 20 -3.10 2.07 6.97
C ASN A 20 -3.48 0.94 7.95
N ASP A 21 -4.67 0.36 7.82
CA ASP A 21 -5.08 -0.75 8.69
C ASP A 21 -4.30 -2.04 8.40
N CYS A 22 -3.74 -2.15 7.19
CA CYS A 22 -2.83 -3.22 6.80
C CYS A 22 -1.36 -2.76 6.83
N HIS A 23 -1.04 -1.57 6.33
CA HIS A 23 0.36 -1.17 6.07
C HIS A 23 1.03 -0.33 7.16
N VAL A 24 0.34 -0.02 8.27
CA VAL A 24 0.91 0.75 9.39
C VAL A 24 0.70 -0.03 10.69
N PRO A 25 1.67 -0.06 11.62
CA PRO A 25 1.49 -0.77 12.89
C PRO A 25 0.49 -0.05 13.79
N HIS A 26 -0.19 -0.82 14.64
CA HIS A 26 -1.23 -0.33 15.57
C HIS A 26 -1.01 -0.78 17.02
N ASP A 27 0.18 -1.26 17.34
CA ASP A 27 0.60 -1.67 18.69
C ASP A 27 0.78 -0.47 19.63
N ASN A 28 1.36 0.63 19.14
CA ASN A 28 1.49 1.86 19.89
C ASN A 28 1.63 3.09 18.98
N LEU A 29 1.32 4.26 19.55
CA LEU A 29 1.29 5.52 18.83
C LEU A 29 2.66 5.94 18.28
N VAL A 30 3.74 5.67 19.03
CA VAL A 30 5.09 6.07 18.67
C VAL A 30 5.57 5.29 17.44
N ARG A 31 5.46 3.95 17.48
CA ARG A 31 5.83 3.07 16.35
C ARG A 31 5.00 3.40 15.11
N LYS A 32 3.70 3.64 15.28
CA LYS A 32 2.79 4.07 14.19
C LYS A 32 3.30 5.30 13.46
N TYR A 33 3.57 6.39 14.18
CA TYR A 33 4.01 7.62 13.54
C TYR A 33 5.43 7.55 13.00
N LEU A 34 6.34 6.87 13.71
CA LEU A 34 7.72 6.67 13.23
C LEU A 34 7.72 5.88 11.92
N PHE A 35 6.99 4.75 11.87
CA PHE A 35 6.87 3.93 10.67
C PHE A 35 6.28 4.72 9.51
N LYS A 36 5.18 5.46 9.76
CA LYS A 36 4.53 6.31 8.76
C LYS A 36 5.47 7.38 8.21
N ALA A 37 6.27 8.01 9.07
CA ALA A 37 7.23 9.04 8.67
C ALA A 37 8.36 8.46 7.80
N MET A 38 8.94 7.34 8.23
CA MET A 38 10.01 6.66 7.49
C MET A 38 9.54 6.19 6.11
N ASP A 39 8.39 5.53 6.06
CA ASP A 39 7.82 5.02 4.81
C ASP A 39 7.37 6.15 3.89
N GLY A 40 6.72 7.18 4.45
CA GLY A 40 6.33 8.39 3.73
C GLY A 40 7.52 9.13 3.11
N MET A 41 8.61 9.31 3.87
CA MET A 41 9.84 9.93 3.37
C MET A 41 10.45 9.13 2.23
N ARG A 42 10.51 7.79 2.37
CA ARG A 42 11.03 6.91 1.31
C ARG A 42 10.19 7.03 0.04
N HIS A 43 8.87 6.94 0.15
CA HIS A 43 7.98 7.05 -0.99
C HIS A 43 8.10 8.42 -1.67
N ALA A 44 8.11 9.51 -0.90
CA ALA A 44 8.29 10.85 -1.43
C ALA A 44 9.60 10.98 -2.23
N THR A 45 10.71 10.47 -1.70
CA THR A 45 12.02 10.48 -2.38
C THR A 45 11.98 9.70 -3.70
N ILE A 46 11.45 8.48 -3.69
CA ILE A 46 11.42 7.61 -4.89
C ILE A 46 10.54 8.23 -5.99
N PHE A 47 9.32 8.67 -5.66
CA PHE A 47 8.40 9.24 -6.65
C PHE A 47 8.85 10.61 -7.16
N THR A 48 9.52 11.41 -6.31
CA THR A 48 10.11 12.68 -6.76
C THR A 48 11.24 12.43 -7.75
N ALA A 49 12.08 11.42 -7.48
CA ALA A 49 13.16 11.01 -8.38
C ALA A 49 12.68 10.21 -9.60
N ARG A 50 11.38 9.89 -9.70
CA ARG A 50 10.81 8.95 -10.70
C ARG A 50 11.55 7.61 -10.75
N GLY A 51 11.99 7.14 -9.58
CA GLY A 51 12.77 5.92 -9.42
C GLY A 51 11.94 4.68 -9.12
N GLU A 52 10.62 4.74 -9.27
CA GLU A 52 9.75 3.61 -8.98
C GLU A 52 9.96 2.44 -9.95
N PRO A 53 10.05 1.19 -9.46
CA PRO A 53 10.11 0.02 -10.32
C PRO A 53 8.75 -0.25 -10.99
N GLN A 54 8.77 -0.95 -12.13
CA GLN A 54 7.52 -1.38 -12.78
C GLN A 54 6.68 -2.32 -11.90
N VAL A 55 7.34 -3.12 -11.07
CA VAL A 55 6.68 -3.98 -10.08
C VAL A 55 7.11 -3.55 -8.69
N ILE A 56 6.20 -2.88 -7.98
CA ILE A 56 6.42 -2.46 -6.60
C ILE A 56 6.22 -3.69 -5.71
N ARG A 57 7.27 -4.06 -4.97
CA ARG A 57 7.24 -5.14 -3.98
C ARG A 57 7.38 -4.58 -2.58
N ILE A 58 6.58 -5.11 -1.65
CA ILE A 58 6.66 -4.75 -0.24
C ILE A 58 8.05 -5.11 0.31
N LYS A 59 8.61 -4.22 1.11
CA LYS A 59 9.86 -4.48 1.84
C LYS A 59 9.58 -5.22 3.13
N GLN A 60 10.59 -5.86 3.70
CA GLN A 60 10.42 -6.73 4.87
C GLN A 60 9.73 -6.04 6.05
N ALA A 61 10.14 -4.80 6.37
CA ALA A 61 9.48 -4.02 7.40
C ALA A 61 7.97 -3.84 7.17
N GLY A 62 7.55 -3.64 5.91
CA GLY A 62 6.14 -3.59 5.54
C GLY A 62 5.46 -4.95 5.60
N ALA A 63 6.14 -6.02 5.17
CA ALA A 63 5.61 -7.38 5.25
C ALA A 63 5.33 -7.80 6.69
N ASN A 64 6.24 -7.50 7.62
CA ASN A 64 6.05 -7.73 9.06
C ASN A 64 4.80 -7.03 9.58
N VAL A 65 4.63 -5.74 9.27
CA VAL A 65 3.45 -4.97 9.69
C VAL A 65 2.16 -5.52 9.09
N VAL A 66 2.16 -5.93 7.82
CA VAL A 66 0.97 -6.53 7.19
C VAL A 66 0.61 -7.85 7.86
N GLN A 67 1.58 -8.73 8.11
CA GLN A 67 1.35 -10.00 8.81
C GLN A 67 0.81 -9.78 10.23
N GLU A 68 1.42 -8.87 10.99
CA GLU A 68 0.92 -8.45 12.32
C GLU A 68 -0.54 -7.99 12.24
N ASN A 69 -0.90 -7.21 11.23
CA ASN A 69 -2.25 -6.68 11.07
C ASN A 69 -3.27 -7.72 10.58
N CYS A 70 -2.86 -8.69 9.76
CA CYS A 70 -3.68 -9.86 9.43
C CYS A 70 -4.07 -10.60 10.71
N ILE A 71 -3.08 -10.93 11.54
CA ILE A 71 -3.28 -11.63 12.81
C ILE A 71 -4.11 -10.78 13.78
N ARG A 72 -3.87 -9.46 13.86
CA ARG A 72 -4.63 -8.55 14.72
C ARG A 72 -6.14 -8.61 14.47
N CYS A 73 -6.56 -8.59 13.20
CA CYS A 73 -7.97 -8.59 12.85
C CYS A 73 -8.58 -10.00 12.80
N HIS A 74 -7.79 -11.03 12.46
CA HIS A 74 -8.25 -12.41 12.31
C HIS A 74 -7.87 -13.32 13.48
N ARG A 75 -7.46 -12.76 14.62
CA ARG A 75 -6.91 -13.48 15.78
C ARG A 75 -7.74 -14.71 16.14
N ASP A 76 -9.03 -14.53 16.36
CA ASP A 76 -9.93 -15.59 16.82
C ASP A 76 -10.08 -16.73 15.81
N LEU A 77 -9.84 -16.47 14.52
CA LEU A 77 -9.86 -17.49 13.46
C LEU A 77 -8.54 -18.27 13.39
N VAL A 78 -7.41 -17.59 13.63
CA VAL A 78 -6.07 -18.18 13.45
C VAL A 78 -5.48 -18.76 14.73
N GLU A 79 -6.01 -18.37 15.90
CA GLU A 79 -5.55 -18.84 17.22
C GLU A 79 -5.70 -20.36 17.35
N MET A 80 -6.77 -20.95 16.81
CA MET A 80 -7.03 -22.39 16.90
C MET A 80 -6.11 -23.25 16.01
N VAL A 81 -5.42 -22.65 15.04
CA VAL A 81 -4.59 -23.37 14.05
C VAL A 81 -3.10 -23.03 14.15
N GLY A 82 -2.69 -22.32 15.21
CA GLY A 82 -1.27 -21.96 15.46
C GLY A 82 -0.71 -20.90 14.50
N ALA A 83 -1.45 -20.48 13.48
CA ALA A 83 -1.01 -19.46 12.51
C ALA A 83 -0.84 -18.06 13.14
N ILE A 84 -1.28 -17.88 14.39
CA ILE A 84 -1.02 -16.68 15.20
C ILE A 84 0.48 -16.45 15.48
N GLU A 85 1.31 -17.50 15.44
CA GLU A 85 2.75 -17.42 15.74
C GLU A 85 3.59 -17.07 14.50
N VAL A 86 3.01 -17.15 13.30
CA VAL A 86 3.75 -16.94 12.06
C VAL A 86 4.02 -15.45 11.85
N THR A 87 5.28 -15.06 11.99
CA THR A 87 5.78 -13.73 11.61
C THR A 87 6.29 -13.74 10.17
N ALA A 88 6.34 -12.58 9.51
CA ALA A 88 6.86 -12.55 8.14
C ALA A 88 8.38 -12.79 8.06
N ASP A 89 9.13 -12.54 9.13
CA ASP A 89 10.55 -12.95 9.27
C ASP A 89 10.69 -14.46 9.53
N GLY A 90 9.84 -15.03 10.39
CA GLY A 90 9.82 -16.48 10.66
C GLY A 90 9.47 -17.30 9.42
N HIS A 91 8.58 -16.78 8.57
CA HIS A 91 8.33 -17.38 7.25
C HIS A 91 9.60 -17.54 6.42
N GLU A 92 10.48 -16.53 6.39
CA GLU A 92 11.73 -16.61 5.61
C GLU A 92 12.70 -17.65 6.16
N GLN A 93 12.51 -18.03 7.43
CA GLN A 93 13.30 -19.04 8.14
C GLN A 93 12.65 -20.44 8.08
N GLY A 94 11.45 -20.56 7.48
CA GLY A 94 10.72 -21.82 7.34
C GLY A 94 9.70 -22.10 8.46
N ASP A 95 9.42 -21.13 9.33
CA ASP A 95 8.54 -21.31 10.51
C ASP A 95 7.04 -21.26 10.18
N GLY A 96 6.67 -21.18 8.90
CA GLY A 96 5.27 -21.22 8.47
C GLY A 96 4.99 -20.38 7.23
N ALA A 97 3.72 -20.37 6.80
CA ALA A 97 3.25 -19.59 5.65
C ALA A 97 2.63 -18.26 6.10
N ARG A 98 2.96 -17.17 5.41
CA ARG A 98 2.30 -15.87 5.60
C ARG A 98 0.84 -15.98 5.20
N CYS A 99 0.00 -15.10 5.75
CA CYS A 99 -1.44 -15.13 5.46
C CYS A 99 -1.71 -15.09 3.94
N TRP A 100 -0.99 -14.24 3.21
CA TRP A 100 -1.15 -14.05 1.76
C TRP A 100 -0.41 -15.07 0.89
N ASP A 101 0.33 -16.03 1.47
CA ASP A 101 0.88 -17.15 0.69
C ASP A 101 -0.25 -18.10 0.25
N CYS A 102 -1.28 -18.23 1.08
CA CYS A 102 -2.53 -18.91 0.74
C CYS A 102 -3.59 -17.91 0.25
N HIS A 103 -3.76 -16.78 0.93
CA HIS A 103 -4.73 -15.73 0.57
C HIS A 103 -4.16 -14.76 -0.49
N ARG A 104 -3.71 -15.33 -1.62
CA ARG A 104 -2.91 -14.65 -2.65
C ARG A 104 -3.57 -13.44 -3.32
N GLU A 105 -4.89 -13.33 -3.20
CA GLU A 105 -5.69 -12.25 -3.79
C GLU A 105 -6.12 -11.16 -2.78
N THR A 106 -5.50 -11.14 -1.59
CA THR A 106 -5.91 -10.26 -0.48
C THR A 106 -4.95 -9.10 -0.22
N PRO A 107 -5.44 -7.86 -0.42
CA PRO A 107 -5.70 -7.32 -1.76
C PRO A 107 -4.41 -7.29 -2.62
N HIS A 108 -4.50 -6.73 -3.83
CA HIS A 108 -3.39 -6.52 -4.79
C HIS A 108 -3.00 -7.72 -5.67
N GLY A 109 -3.36 -8.93 -5.27
CA GLY A 109 -3.26 -10.11 -6.13
C GLY A 109 -1.84 -10.46 -6.59
N THR A 110 -1.77 -11.43 -7.48
CA THR A 110 -0.50 -11.93 -8.03
C THR A 110 -0.07 -11.21 -9.30
N VAL A 111 -0.99 -10.53 -9.97
CA VAL A 111 -0.73 -9.72 -11.18
C VAL A 111 -0.49 -8.28 -10.75
N ASN A 112 0.78 -7.94 -10.56
CA ASN A 112 1.21 -6.65 -10.02
C ASN A 112 2.20 -5.95 -10.98
N SER A 113 1.81 -4.79 -11.50
CA SER A 113 2.68 -3.85 -12.20
C SER A 113 2.03 -2.46 -12.28
N LEU A 114 2.76 -1.44 -12.75
CA LEU A 114 2.17 -0.12 -13.04
C LEU A 114 1.13 -0.19 -14.18
N SER A 115 1.24 -1.19 -15.05
CA SER A 115 0.33 -1.42 -16.19
C SER A 115 -0.73 -2.49 -15.93
N ALA A 116 -0.81 -3.04 -14.71
CA ALA A 116 -1.75 -4.13 -14.40
C ALA A 116 -3.22 -3.70 -14.40
N ALA A 117 -3.49 -2.40 -14.32
CA ALA A 117 -4.85 -1.86 -14.27
C ALA A 117 -5.00 -0.63 -15.19
N PRO A 118 -4.85 -0.79 -16.52
CA PRO A 118 -4.68 0.32 -17.46
C PRO A 118 -5.94 1.17 -17.65
N TYR A 119 -7.12 0.61 -17.38
CA TYR A 119 -8.41 1.28 -17.59
C TYR A 119 -9.18 1.54 -16.29
N THR A 120 -8.53 1.42 -15.14
CA THR A 120 -9.24 1.59 -13.87
C THR A 120 -9.49 3.06 -13.56
N VAL A 121 -10.76 3.39 -13.38
CA VAL A 121 -11.18 4.73 -12.94
C VAL A 121 -10.87 4.85 -11.45
N ILE A 122 -9.91 5.70 -11.14
CA ILE A 122 -9.52 6.05 -9.78
C ILE A 122 -9.70 7.57 -9.60
N PRO A 123 -10.10 8.02 -8.41
CA PRO A 123 -10.12 9.45 -8.11
C PRO A 123 -8.75 10.05 -8.42
N ARG A 124 -8.71 11.08 -9.28
CA ARG A 124 -7.48 11.85 -9.47
C ARG A 124 -7.26 12.70 -8.23
N MET A 125 -6.01 12.80 -7.80
CA MET A 125 -5.66 13.76 -6.76
C MET A 125 -5.93 15.17 -7.29
N GLU A 126 -6.37 16.04 -6.39
CA GLU A 126 -6.51 17.46 -6.71
C GLU A 126 -5.19 18.03 -7.19
N SER A 127 -5.28 19.08 -8.01
CA SER A 127 -4.09 19.77 -8.50
C SER A 127 -3.30 20.32 -7.30
N VAL A 128 -2.02 19.96 -7.23
CA VAL A 128 -1.08 20.58 -6.28
C VAL A 128 -0.67 21.98 -6.72
N VAL A 129 -1.05 22.40 -7.93
CA VAL A 129 -0.78 23.72 -8.48
C VAL A 129 -1.90 24.66 -8.02
N PRO A 130 -1.56 25.76 -7.32
CA PRO A 130 -2.55 26.77 -6.93
C PRO A 130 -3.24 27.40 -8.15
N ASP A 131 -4.52 27.75 -8.00
CA ASP A 131 -5.36 28.29 -9.07
C ASP A 131 -4.73 29.45 -9.85
N TRP A 132 -3.99 30.34 -9.16
CA TRP A 132 -3.34 31.48 -9.79
C TRP A 132 -2.25 31.05 -10.79
N MET A 133 -1.49 30.01 -10.47
CA MET A 133 -0.43 29.48 -11.32
C MET A 133 -1.02 28.70 -12.48
N GLU A 134 -2.12 27.98 -12.24
CA GLU A 134 -2.82 27.24 -13.28
C GLU A 134 -3.40 28.19 -14.36
N LYS A 135 -3.95 29.34 -13.95
CA LYS A 135 -4.42 30.39 -14.87
C LYS A 135 -3.29 30.97 -15.72
N VAL A 136 -2.13 31.24 -15.13
CA VAL A 136 -0.96 31.76 -15.86
C VAL A 136 -0.45 30.75 -16.89
N LEU A 137 -0.34 29.47 -16.51
CA LEU A 137 0.09 28.40 -17.42
C LEU A 137 -0.87 28.21 -18.60
N LYS A 138 -2.19 28.30 -18.36
CA LYS A 138 -3.21 28.20 -19.42
C LYS A 138 -3.17 29.39 -20.38
N ASN A 139 -3.04 30.62 -19.87
CA ASN A 139 -2.98 31.82 -20.71
C ASN A 139 -1.75 31.79 -21.64
N ASN A 140 -0.58 31.42 -21.11
CA ASN A 140 0.66 31.34 -21.91
C ASN A 140 0.62 30.26 -23.01
N GLN A 141 -0.14 29.17 -22.84
CA GLN A 141 -0.35 28.17 -23.90
C GLN A 141 -1.30 28.63 -25.00
N THR A 142 -2.15 29.61 -24.70
CA THR A 142 -3.12 30.17 -25.65
C THR A 142 -2.46 31.23 -26.54
N GLU A 143 -1.41 31.90 -26.04
CA GLU A 143 -0.62 32.89 -26.78
C GLU A 143 0.50 32.27 -27.64
N ALA A 144 0.86 31.01 -27.39
CA ALA A 144 1.88 30.28 -28.16
C ALA A 144 1.31 29.52 -29.40
N LYS A 145 0.04 29.77 -29.74
CA LYS A 145 -0.66 29.24 -30.92
C LYS A 145 -1.08 30.38 -31.84
#